data_AF-A0A9D6KNV0-F1
#
_entry.id   AF-A0A9D6KNV0-F1
#
_cell.length_a   1.000
_cell.length_b   1.000
_cell.length_c   1.000
_cell.angle_alpha   90.00
_cell.angle_beta   90.00
_cell.angle_gamma   90.00
#
_symmetry.space_group_name_H-M   'P 1'
#
loop_
_entity.id
_entity.type
_entity.pdbx_description
1 polymer ?
#
loop_
_entity_poly.entity_id
_entity_poly.type
_entity_poly.pdbx_seq_one_letter_code
_entity_poly.pdbx_strand_id
1 'polypeptide(L)'
;MLRGQRAPKRLDPMGIGRMITTKVNANIGASPVSSNTTEEVEKLLWAQKYGADTLMDLSTGGNLNECRQAIIDHSTIPIGTVPIYSMIIGRRIEDLSYDLILKEIERQAQQGVDYFTIHAGVLLEHLPLIRNRVTGIVSRGGSLLAKWMITHNKQNPMYELFDEISAIMREYDVTYSLGDGLRPGCLADASDPAQLAELHTMGELVQRARAAGVQAMVEGPGHVPLDQIAFNMQLEQRVCDDAPFYVLGPLVTDVFPGYDHITSAIGATEAARAGAAMLCYVTPKEHVGLPKAQDVKAGCIAYKIAAHAGDIARGINGARQWDDDLSRARAALNWPKQFELAFDGETARALHDEDLEVDTDFCAMCGHDWCSMRISKEIEAFASGKDPNFQPAHKSMRSPGVSEEGHALLEQRGTLPVVDGKHACHSELTADSEVARAVQAEALRPVE
;
A
#
# COMPACT_ATOMS: atom_id res chain seq x y z
N MET A 1 17.06 8.28 12.39
CA MET A 1 18.00 7.23 12.87
C MET A 1 17.33 6.58 14.06
N LEU A 2 16.75 5.40 13.87
CA LEU A 2 16.10 4.62 14.92
C LEU A 2 17.09 4.38 16.08
N ARG A 3 16.68 4.68 17.32
CA ARG A 3 17.56 4.71 18.51
C ARG A 3 17.45 3.45 19.37
N GLY A 4 17.44 2.27 18.76
CA GLY A 4 17.52 1.00 19.46
C GLY A 4 18.96 0.48 19.59
N GLN A 5 19.26 -0.29 20.65
CA GLN A 5 20.56 -0.99 20.80
C GLN A 5 20.83 -1.98 19.63
N ARG A 6 19.79 -2.33 18.87
CA ARG A 6 19.83 -3.10 17.62
C ARG A 6 18.83 -2.53 16.59
N ALA A 7 18.93 -1.25 16.25
CA ALA A 7 18.16 -0.73 15.11
C ALA A 7 18.35 -1.64 13.88
N PRO A 8 17.28 -1.94 13.10
CA PRO A 8 17.38 -2.84 11.96
C PRO A 8 18.48 -2.35 11.04
N LYS A 9 19.54 -3.16 10.90
CA LYS A 9 20.75 -2.80 10.14
C LYS A 9 20.47 -2.62 8.64
N ARG A 10 19.25 -2.91 8.19
CA ARG A 10 18.87 -3.14 6.79
C ARG A 10 17.51 -2.55 6.38
N LEU A 11 16.84 -1.77 7.24
CA LEU A 11 15.55 -1.17 6.88
C LEU A 11 15.73 -0.23 5.68
N ASP A 12 14.98 -0.47 4.60
CA ASP A 12 14.80 0.47 3.50
C ASP A 12 13.64 1.42 3.88
N PRO A 13 13.93 2.70 4.19
CA PRO A 13 12.91 3.60 4.70
C PRO A 13 11.78 3.82 3.69
N MET A 14 10.54 3.84 4.17
CA MET A 14 9.38 4.12 3.34
C MET A 14 8.40 5.08 4.03
N GLY A 15 7.57 5.74 3.20
CA GLY A 15 6.45 6.55 3.69
C GLY A 15 5.14 5.78 3.63
N ILE A 16 4.27 6.01 4.61
CA ILE A 16 2.88 5.55 4.64
C ILE A 16 1.97 6.78 4.72
N GLY A 17 1.13 7.00 3.71
CA GLY A 17 0.22 8.14 3.69
C GLY A 17 -0.63 8.22 2.41
N ARG A 18 -1.75 8.94 2.48
CA ARG A 18 -2.74 9.08 1.41
C ARG A 18 -2.27 9.86 0.19
N MET A 19 -1.13 10.56 0.25
CA MET A 19 -0.60 11.36 -0.88
C MET A 19 0.42 10.61 -1.73
N ILE A 20 0.80 9.39 -1.32
CA ILE A 20 1.77 8.53 -2.01
C ILE A 20 1.13 7.18 -2.35
N THR A 21 1.91 6.27 -2.92
CA THR A 21 1.44 4.92 -3.28
C THR A 21 0.90 4.18 -2.06
N THR A 22 -0.20 3.46 -2.24
CA THR A 22 -0.78 2.63 -1.18
C THR A 22 0.16 1.47 -0.85
N LYS A 23 0.38 1.23 0.45
CA LYS A 23 1.27 0.17 0.96
C LYS A 23 0.51 -1.10 1.30
N VAL A 24 1.19 -2.24 1.31
CA VAL A 24 0.62 -3.55 1.67
C VAL A 24 1.37 -4.12 2.86
N ASN A 25 0.63 -4.52 3.89
CA ASN A 25 1.18 -5.27 5.01
C ASN A 25 0.91 -6.77 4.87
N ALA A 26 1.90 -7.60 5.19
CA ALA A 26 1.72 -9.04 5.37
C ALA A 26 1.72 -9.44 6.86
N ASN A 27 0.75 -10.24 7.29
CA ASN A 27 0.74 -10.85 8.62
C ASN A 27 1.30 -12.27 8.57
N ILE A 28 2.27 -12.56 9.44
CA ILE A 28 2.79 -13.90 9.70
C ILE A 28 2.68 -14.20 11.20
N GLY A 29 3.08 -15.41 11.62
CA GLY A 29 3.10 -15.74 13.03
C GLY A 29 3.08 -17.24 13.30
N ALA A 30 3.96 -17.67 14.20
CA ALA A 30 3.96 -19.01 14.77
C ALA A 30 2.85 -19.15 15.82
N SER A 31 2.23 -20.33 15.88
CA SER A 31 1.24 -20.67 16.90
C SER A 31 1.75 -21.81 17.79
N PRO A 32 1.15 -22.07 18.95
CA PRO A 32 1.53 -23.23 19.79
C PRO A 32 1.44 -24.59 19.08
N VAL A 33 0.73 -24.67 17.95
CA VAL A 33 0.44 -25.91 17.23
C VAL A 33 1.13 -26.00 15.87
N SER A 34 1.76 -24.92 15.38
CA SER A 34 2.30 -24.88 14.02
C SER A 34 3.28 -23.72 13.83
N SER A 35 4.28 -23.97 12.98
CA SER A 35 5.37 -23.08 12.59
C SER A 35 6.49 -22.87 13.62
N ASN A 36 7.70 -22.74 13.09
CA ASN A 36 8.94 -22.49 13.85
C ASN A 36 9.67 -21.28 13.26
N THR A 37 10.70 -20.79 13.96
CA THR A 37 11.45 -19.59 13.56
C THR A 37 11.95 -19.63 12.11
N THR A 38 12.41 -20.78 11.61
CA THR A 38 12.90 -20.90 10.23
C THR A 38 11.76 -20.70 9.23
N GLU A 39 10.58 -21.26 9.50
CA GLU A 39 9.40 -21.09 8.65
C GLU A 39 8.88 -19.66 8.68
N GLU A 40 8.92 -18.97 9.81
CA GLU A 40 8.52 -17.55 9.90
C GLU A 40 9.50 -16.64 9.15
N VAL A 41 10.81 -16.92 9.22
CA VAL A 41 11.81 -16.22 8.40
C VAL A 41 11.60 -16.51 6.91
N GLU A 42 11.25 -17.74 6.52
CA GLU A 42 10.90 -18.05 5.14
C GLU A 42 9.68 -17.23 4.68
N LYS A 43 8.61 -17.16 5.48
CA LYS A 43 7.42 -16.35 5.16
C LYS A 43 7.76 -14.87 5.02
N LEU A 44 8.65 -14.32 5.86
CA LEU A 44 9.17 -12.95 5.70
C LEU A 44 9.86 -12.77 4.34
N LEU A 45 10.76 -13.68 3.96
CA LEU A 45 11.46 -13.60 2.68
C LEU A 45 10.50 -13.67 1.49
N TRP A 46 9.46 -14.50 1.60
CA TRP A 46 8.39 -14.58 0.61
C TRP A 46 7.56 -13.29 0.55
N ALA A 47 7.15 -12.74 1.69
CA ALA A 47 6.41 -11.48 1.75
C ALA A 47 7.20 -10.35 1.08
N GLN A 48 8.49 -10.21 1.39
CA GLN A 48 9.37 -9.23 0.76
C GLN A 48 9.52 -9.47 -0.75
N LYS A 49 9.73 -10.72 -1.19
CA LYS A 49 9.84 -11.07 -2.62
C LYS A 49 8.58 -10.67 -3.39
N TYR A 50 7.40 -10.87 -2.80
CA TYR A 50 6.10 -10.61 -3.45
C TYR A 50 5.47 -9.28 -3.05
N GLY A 51 6.28 -8.31 -2.64
CA GLY A 51 5.91 -6.90 -2.61
C GLY A 51 5.21 -6.42 -1.34
N ALA A 52 5.25 -7.16 -0.24
CA ALA A 52 4.86 -6.62 1.06
C ALA A 52 5.75 -5.42 1.41
N ASP A 53 5.12 -4.31 1.73
CA ASP A 53 5.77 -3.06 2.12
C ASP A 53 6.05 -3.04 3.63
N THR A 54 5.21 -3.68 4.44
CA THR A 54 5.49 -3.92 5.88
C THR A 54 5.11 -5.36 6.23
N LEU A 55 5.57 -5.82 7.40
CA LEU A 55 5.16 -7.12 7.93
C LEU A 55 4.84 -7.04 9.41
N MET A 56 3.82 -7.76 9.87
CA MET A 56 3.55 -7.94 11.29
C MET A 56 3.87 -9.35 11.77
N ASP A 57 4.61 -9.43 12.87
CA ASP A 57 4.79 -10.67 13.64
C ASP A 57 3.64 -10.81 14.65
N LEU A 58 2.71 -11.72 14.36
CA LEU A 58 1.55 -12.03 15.20
C LEU A 58 1.73 -13.35 15.97
N SER A 59 2.98 -13.80 16.13
CA SER A 59 3.31 -15.07 16.79
C SER A 59 2.77 -15.13 18.23
N THR A 60 2.27 -16.31 18.61
CA THR A 60 1.74 -16.62 19.96
C THR A 60 2.31 -17.92 20.55
N GLY A 61 3.19 -18.61 19.83
CA GLY A 61 3.80 -19.87 20.26
C GLY A 61 5.33 -19.88 20.16
N GLY A 62 5.96 -20.81 20.87
CA GLY A 62 7.42 -20.98 20.87
C GLY A 62 8.18 -19.86 21.59
N ASN A 63 9.48 -19.73 21.29
CA ASN A 63 10.29 -18.64 21.81
C ASN A 63 10.07 -17.37 20.97
N LEU A 64 9.06 -16.59 21.34
CA LEU A 64 8.69 -15.35 20.63
C LEU A 64 9.85 -14.37 20.50
N ASN A 65 10.71 -14.28 21.51
CA ASN A 65 11.76 -13.28 21.54
C ASN A 65 12.84 -13.59 20.51
N GLU A 66 13.24 -14.86 20.43
CA GLU A 66 14.18 -15.34 19.40
C GLU A 66 13.55 -15.30 18.02
N CYS A 67 12.29 -15.72 17.87
CA CYS A 67 11.58 -15.68 16.59
C CYS A 67 11.49 -14.25 16.04
N ARG A 68 10.98 -13.30 16.85
CA ARG A 68 10.87 -11.89 16.47
C ARG A 68 12.24 -11.28 16.17
N GLN A 69 13.26 -11.59 16.97
CA GLN A 69 14.61 -11.09 16.69
C GLN A 69 15.12 -11.61 15.34
N ALA A 70 14.90 -12.89 15.03
CA ALA A 70 15.28 -13.46 13.74
C ALA A 70 14.54 -12.79 12.57
N ILE A 71 13.25 -12.49 12.72
CA ILE A 71 12.47 -11.73 11.73
C ILE A 71 13.08 -10.34 11.52
N ILE A 72 13.32 -9.58 12.60
CA ILE A 72 13.89 -8.23 12.53
C ILE A 72 15.30 -8.25 11.89
N ASP A 73 16.14 -9.23 12.24
CA ASP A 73 17.51 -9.34 11.72
C ASP A 73 17.55 -9.66 10.21
N HIS A 74 16.49 -10.27 9.66
CA HIS A 74 16.36 -10.62 8.24
C HIS A 74 15.46 -9.67 7.44
N SER A 75 14.84 -8.69 8.08
CA SER A 75 13.91 -7.76 7.43
C SER A 75 14.63 -6.57 6.81
N THR A 76 14.17 -6.19 5.62
CA THR A 76 14.44 -4.88 4.98
C THR A 76 13.22 -3.97 5.02
N ILE A 77 12.06 -4.46 5.47
CA ILE A 77 10.80 -3.72 5.58
C ILE A 77 10.42 -3.49 7.05
N PRO A 78 9.58 -2.48 7.38
CA PRO A 78 9.13 -2.24 8.74
C PRO A 78 8.43 -3.46 9.35
N ILE A 79 8.77 -3.77 10.59
CA ILE A 79 8.18 -4.84 11.40
C ILE A 79 7.21 -4.25 12.43
N GLY A 80 5.97 -4.71 12.38
CA GLY A 80 4.94 -4.40 13.37
C GLY A 80 4.66 -5.56 14.31
N THR A 81 4.10 -5.26 15.47
CA THR A 81 3.61 -6.28 16.40
C THR A 81 2.32 -5.83 17.10
N VAL A 82 1.67 -6.78 17.78
CA VAL A 82 0.60 -6.50 18.74
C VAL A 82 1.10 -6.88 20.14
N PRO A 83 1.68 -5.93 20.93
CA PRO A 83 2.40 -6.27 22.17
C PRO A 83 1.59 -7.11 23.17
N ILE A 84 0.27 -6.89 23.25
CA ILE A 84 -0.63 -7.63 24.15
C ILE A 84 -0.55 -9.16 23.96
N TYR A 85 -0.22 -9.64 22.75
CA TYR A 85 -0.13 -11.09 22.49
C TYR A 85 1.07 -11.71 23.22
N SER A 86 2.18 -10.99 23.35
CA SER A 86 3.35 -11.45 24.11
C SER A 86 3.10 -11.37 25.63
N MET A 87 2.31 -10.39 26.08
CA MET A 87 2.02 -10.16 27.51
C MET A 87 1.24 -11.30 28.19
N ILE A 88 0.46 -12.04 27.41
CA ILE A 88 -0.43 -13.10 27.92
C ILE A 88 0.11 -14.53 27.72
N ILE A 89 1.34 -14.68 27.22
CA ILE A 89 1.92 -16.02 27.07
C ILE A 89 2.25 -16.59 28.45
N GLY A 90 1.66 -17.75 28.75
CA GLY A 90 1.79 -18.38 30.06
C GLY A 90 1.10 -17.61 31.18
N ARG A 91 0.20 -16.66 30.86
CA ARG A 91 -0.47 -15.80 31.82
C ARG A 91 -1.94 -15.62 31.44
N ARG A 92 -2.82 -15.48 32.43
CA ARG A 92 -4.22 -15.11 32.15
C ARG A 92 -4.31 -13.61 31.93
N ILE A 93 -5.20 -13.17 31.05
CA ILE A 93 -5.32 -11.74 30.75
C ILE A 93 -5.61 -10.91 32.00
N GLU A 94 -6.36 -11.45 32.95
CA GLU A 94 -6.71 -10.82 34.23
C GLU A 94 -5.48 -10.53 35.11
N ASP A 95 -4.36 -11.23 34.90
CA ASP A 95 -3.12 -11.03 35.66
C ASP A 95 -2.18 -9.99 35.01
N LEU A 96 -2.66 -9.28 33.99
CA LEU A 96 -1.95 -8.20 33.31
C LEU A 96 -1.93 -6.94 34.20
N SER A 97 -0.72 -6.45 34.51
CA SER A 97 -0.50 -5.22 35.27
C SER A 97 0.09 -4.12 34.41
N TYR A 98 0.01 -2.87 34.88
CA TYR A 98 0.52 -1.71 34.15
C TYR A 98 2.05 -1.80 33.95
N ASP A 99 2.77 -2.22 34.99
CA ASP A 99 4.21 -2.48 34.92
C ASP A 99 4.58 -3.51 33.85
N LEU A 100 3.77 -4.56 33.68
CA LEU A 100 4.04 -5.59 32.67
C LEU A 100 3.82 -5.04 31.26
N ILE A 101 2.78 -4.22 31.07
CA ILE A 101 2.49 -3.56 29.79
C ILE A 101 3.68 -2.69 29.37
N LEU A 102 4.13 -1.79 30.25
CA LEU A 102 5.23 -0.87 29.96
C LEU A 102 6.54 -1.61 29.69
N LYS A 103 6.88 -2.60 30.51
CA LYS A 103 8.10 -3.42 30.31
C LYS A 103 8.10 -4.15 28.98
N GLU A 104 6.96 -4.70 28.58
CA GLU A 104 6.87 -5.47 27.34
C GLU A 104 6.94 -4.57 26.10
N ILE A 105 6.32 -3.39 26.15
CA ILE A 105 6.42 -2.37 25.10
C ILE A 105 7.87 -1.90 24.95
N GLU A 106 8.52 -1.52 26.04
CA GLU A 106 9.93 -1.10 26.04
C GLU A 106 10.84 -2.21 25.50
N ARG A 107 10.63 -3.45 25.92
CA ARG A 107 11.43 -4.59 25.48
C ARG A 107 11.33 -4.81 23.97
N GLN A 108 10.13 -4.72 23.39
CA GLN A 108 9.97 -4.86 21.94
C GLN A 108 10.55 -3.66 21.17
N ALA A 109 10.43 -2.45 21.72
CA ALA A 109 11.04 -1.26 21.14
C ALA A 109 12.59 -1.39 21.10
N GLN A 110 13.19 -1.93 22.17
CA GLN A 110 14.62 -2.25 22.22
C GLN A 110 15.06 -3.30 21.19
N GLN A 111 14.17 -4.23 20.81
CA GLN A 111 14.45 -5.21 19.76
C GLN A 111 14.46 -4.58 18.35
N GLY A 112 13.84 -3.41 18.18
CA GLY A 112 13.74 -2.72 16.89
C GLY A 112 12.42 -2.95 16.15
N VAL A 113 11.31 -3.16 16.86
CA VAL A 113 9.97 -3.11 16.26
C VAL A 113 9.65 -1.67 15.83
N ASP A 114 9.18 -1.48 14.60
CA ASP A 114 8.98 -0.16 14.00
C ASP A 114 7.60 0.44 14.32
N TYR A 115 6.57 -0.40 14.53
CA TYR A 115 5.25 0.06 14.93
C TYR A 115 4.49 -0.93 15.83
N PHE A 116 3.64 -0.40 16.71
CA PHE A 116 2.81 -1.21 17.61
C PHE A 116 1.34 -1.02 17.34
N THR A 117 0.63 -2.13 17.15
CA THR A 117 -0.83 -2.15 17.26
C THR A 117 -1.25 -2.08 18.72
N ILE A 118 -1.72 -0.91 19.14
CA ILE A 118 -2.19 -0.63 20.49
C ILE A 118 -3.70 -0.37 20.45
N HIS A 119 -4.45 -1.26 21.08
CA HIS A 119 -5.92 -1.21 21.12
C HIS A 119 -6.40 -0.29 22.26
N ALA A 120 -5.95 0.97 22.27
CA ALA A 120 -6.33 1.95 23.28
C ALA A 120 -7.70 2.60 23.00
N GLY A 121 -8.26 2.43 21.80
CA GLY A 121 -9.57 2.98 21.42
C GLY A 121 -10.78 2.23 22.01
N VAL A 122 -10.59 0.99 22.48
CA VAL A 122 -11.66 0.22 23.13
C VAL A 122 -11.89 0.76 24.53
N LEU A 123 -12.99 1.47 24.76
CA LEU A 123 -13.33 1.97 26.09
C LEU A 123 -14.39 1.11 26.78
N LEU A 124 -14.43 1.14 28.10
CA LEU A 124 -15.38 0.38 28.92
C LEU A 124 -16.84 0.70 28.55
N GLU A 125 -17.14 1.96 28.24
CA GLU A 125 -18.44 2.46 27.79
C GLU A 125 -18.83 1.97 26.38
N HIS A 126 -17.89 1.47 25.58
CA HIS A 126 -18.20 0.91 24.26
C HIS A 126 -18.72 -0.52 24.37
N LEU A 127 -18.37 -1.26 25.43
CA LEU A 127 -18.70 -2.69 25.54
C LEU A 127 -20.21 -3.00 25.44
N PRO A 128 -21.14 -2.20 26.01
CA PRO A 128 -22.57 -2.44 25.82
C PRO A 128 -23.05 -2.34 24.36
N LEU A 129 -22.33 -1.63 23.49
CA LEU A 129 -22.71 -1.40 22.10
C LEU A 129 -22.63 -2.68 21.26
N ILE A 130 -21.79 -3.66 21.64
CA ILE A 130 -21.61 -4.91 20.91
C ILE A 130 -22.76 -5.92 21.15
N ARG A 131 -23.73 -5.61 22.03
CA ARG A 131 -24.79 -6.54 22.46
C ARG A 131 -25.58 -7.16 21.32
N ASN A 132 -25.78 -6.41 20.23
CA ASN A 132 -26.60 -6.83 19.09
C ASN A 132 -25.78 -7.29 17.88
N ARG A 133 -24.45 -7.36 18.00
CA ARG A 133 -23.60 -7.85 16.92
C ARG A 133 -23.81 -9.34 16.68
N VAL A 134 -23.72 -9.75 15.42
CA VAL A 134 -23.78 -11.15 15.00
C VAL A 134 -22.50 -11.88 15.39
N THR A 135 -21.35 -11.24 15.22
CA THR A 135 -20.02 -11.84 15.49
C THR A 135 -19.31 -11.29 16.72
N GLY A 136 -19.90 -10.31 17.40
CA GLY A 136 -19.36 -9.74 18.63
C GLY A 136 -18.05 -8.97 18.41
N ILE A 137 -17.02 -9.32 19.20
CA ILE A 137 -15.67 -8.73 19.09
C ILE A 137 -14.75 -9.77 18.44
N VAL A 138 -14.34 -9.51 17.19
CA VAL A 138 -13.45 -10.41 16.43
C VAL A 138 -11.97 -10.03 16.51
N SER A 139 -11.66 -8.83 17.03
CA SER A 139 -10.27 -8.48 17.34
C SER A 139 -9.78 -9.29 18.54
N ARG A 140 -8.68 -10.03 18.36
CA ARG A 140 -8.03 -10.75 19.46
C ARG A 140 -7.54 -9.76 20.55
N GLY A 141 -6.89 -8.67 20.16
CA GLY A 141 -6.43 -7.66 21.13
C GLY A 141 -7.60 -6.95 21.82
N GLY A 142 -8.62 -6.56 21.06
CA GLY A 142 -9.82 -5.91 21.59
C GLY A 142 -10.61 -6.80 22.57
N SER A 143 -10.82 -8.08 22.22
CA SER A 143 -11.54 -9.02 23.10
C SER A 143 -10.79 -9.33 24.40
N LEU A 144 -9.46 -9.42 24.36
CA LEU A 144 -8.62 -9.60 25.55
C LEU A 144 -8.77 -8.39 26.51
N LEU A 145 -8.65 -7.17 25.99
CA LEU A 145 -8.77 -5.97 26.81
C LEU A 145 -10.21 -5.75 27.32
N ALA A 146 -11.22 -6.08 26.52
CA ALA A 146 -12.62 -6.08 26.98
C ALA A 146 -12.82 -7.02 28.17
N LYS A 147 -12.24 -8.22 28.13
CA LYS A 147 -12.27 -9.17 29.25
C LYS A 147 -11.54 -8.61 30.48
N TRP A 148 -10.37 -8.00 30.30
CA TRP A 148 -9.63 -7.35 31.38
C TRP A 148 -10.46 -6.28 32.08
N MET A 149 -11.09 -5.40 31.29
CA MET A 149 -11.93 -4.31 31.79
C MET A 149 -13.13 -4.81 32.59
N ILE A 150 -13.82 -5.83 32.09
CA ILE A 150 -14.97 -6.44 32.78
C ILE A 150 -14.55 -7.06 34.11
N THR A 151 -13.41 -7.78 34.15
CA THR A 151 -12.94 -8.43 35.38
C THR A 151 -12.54 -7.41 36.46
N HIS A 152 -11.88 -6.32 36.07
CA HIS A 152 -11.38 -5.33 37.03
C HIS A 152 -12.35 -4.20 37.30
N ASN A 153 -13.42 -4.07 36.50
CA ASN A 153 -14.32 -2.93 36.49
C ASN A 153 -13.55 -1.60 36.40
N LYS A 154 -12.61 -1.53 35.44
CA LYS A 154 -11.70 -0.41 35.19
C LYS A 154 -11.65 -0.09 33.71
N GLN A 155 -11.20 1.13 33.38
CA GLN A 155 -10.96 1.53 32.00
C GLN A 155 -9.82 0.72 31.38
N ASN A 156 -9.76 0.69 30.05
CA ASN A 156 -8.73 0.02 29.29
C ASN A 156 -7.32 0.48 29.73
N PRO A 157 -6.44 -0.45 30.15
CA PRO A 157 -5.12 -0.09 30.65
C PRO A 157 -4.23 0.53 29.56
N MET A 158 -4.47 0.22 28.28
CA MET A 158 -3.75 0.85 27.17
C MET A 158 -4.17 2.30 26.95
N TYR A 159 -5.42 2.65 27.29
CA TYR A 159 -5.92 4.03 27.26
C TYR A 159 -5.41 4.83 28.46
N GLU A 160 -5.44 4.24 29.65
CA GLU A 160 -4.95 4.89 30.88
C GLU A 160 -3.43 5.14 30.84
N LEU A 161 -2.65 4.22 30.26
CA LEU A 161 -1.19 4.33 30.15
C LEU A 161 -0.71 5.00 28.86
N PHE A 162 -1.61 5.60 28.08
CA PHE A 162 -1.26 6.04 26.73
C PHE A 162 -0.10 7.06 26.70
N ASP A 163 0.02 7.90 27.73
CA ASP A 163 1.07 8.92 27.81
C ASP A 163 2.43 8.29 28.20
N GLU A 164 2.45 7.31 29.11
CA GLU A 164 3.63 6.53 29.48
C GLU A 164 4.12 5.66 28.31
N ILE A 165 3.18 5.05 27.57
CA ILE A 165 3.49 4.29 26.35
C ILE A 165 4.08 5.24 25.30
N SER A 166 3.50 6.43 25.12
CA SER A 166 4.00 7.45 24.20
C SER A 166 5.42 7.88 24.54
N ALA A 167 5.74 8.03 25.83
CA ALA A 167 7.09 8.38 26.27
C ALA A 167 8.13 7.31 25.87
N ILE A 168 7.78 6.03 26.03
CA ILE A 168 8.63 4.91 25.58
C ILE A 168 8.76 4.94 24.06
N MET A 169 7.64 4.97 23.32
CA MET A 169 7.66 4.92 21.86
C MET A 169 8.43 6.09 21.24
N ARG A 170 8.36 7.29 21.83
CA ARG A 170 9.15 8.45 21.43
C ARG A 170 10.66 8.24 21.57
N GLU A 171 11.11 7.54 22.62
CA GLU A 171 12.53 7.28 22.85
C GLU A 171 13.15 6.46 21.71
N TYR A 172 12.39 5.48 21.20
CA TYR A 172 12.84 4.53 20.20
C TYR A 172 12.39 4.86 18.76
N ASP A 173 11.55 5.89 18.57
CA ASP A 173 10.90 6.26 17.30
C ASP A 173 9.99 5.16 16.73
N VAL A 174 9.15 4.61 17.61
CA VAL A 174 8.12 3.60 17.26
C VAL A 174 6.82 4.30 16.91
N THR A 175 6.18 3.87 15.83
CA THR A 175 4.91 4.43 15.35
C THR A 175 3.71 3.75 16.02
N TYR A 176 2.68 4.50 16.40
CA TYR A 176 1.39 3.94 16.78
C TYR A 176 0.67 3.40 15.54
N SER A 177 0.22 2.16 15.61
CA SER A 177 -0.92 1.67 14.85
C SER A 177 -2.09 1.59 15.85
N LEU A 178 -2.99 2.56 15.82
CA LEU A 178 -4.11 2.59 16.77
C LEU A 178 -5.11 1.51 16.36
N GLY A 179 -5.19 0.44 17.15
CA GLY A 179 -5.84 -0.81 16.77
C GLY A 179 -7.37 -0.76 16.83
N ASP A 180 -8.01 -1.40 15.85
CA ASP A 180 -9.46 -1.47 15.68
C ASP A 180 -10.10 -2.62 16.47
N GLY A 181 -10.04 -2.52 17.80
CA GLY A 181 -10.50 -3.55 18.72
C GLY A 181 -11.98 -3.91 18.61
N LEU A 182 -12.81 -3.02 18.07
CA LEU A 182 -14.23 -3.18 17.80
C LEU A 182 -14.53 -3.20 16.29
N ARG A 183 -13.60 -3.59 15.42
CA ARG A 183 -13.93 -3.80 13.99
C ARG A 183 -15.06 -4.82 13.77
N PRO A 184 -15.83 -4.70 12.69
CA PRO A 184 -16.85 -5.69 12.30
C PRO A 184 -16.21 -6.98 11.77
N GLY A 185 -16.73 -8.12 12.22
CA GLY A 185 -16.34 -9.46 11.77
C GLY A 185 -17.33 -10.13 10.82
N CYS A 186 -18.39 -9.42 10.45
CA CYS A 186 -19.30 -9.79 9.38
C CYS A 186 -19.97 -8.53 8.83
N LEU A 187 -20.57 -8.63 7.65
CA LEU A 187 -21.25 -7.50 7.00
C LEU A 187 -22.38 -6.89 7.86
N ALA A 188 -23.08 -7.70 8.66
CA ALA A 188 -24.19 -7.24 9.48
C ALA A 188 -23.76 -6.30 10.62
N ASP A 189 -22.48 -6.36 11.02
CA ASP A 189 -21.91 -5.56 12.09
C ASP A 189 -21.20 -4.30 11.56
N ALA A 190 -21.14 -4.12 10.23
CA ALA A 190 -20.41 -3.04 9.58
C ALA A 190 -21.02 -1.66 9.86
N SER A 191 -20.16 -0.68 10.12
CA SER A 191 -20.49 0.71 10.43
C SER A 191 -21.44 0.87 11.63
N ASP A 192 -21.43 -0.08 12.57
CA ASP A 192 -22.28 -0.05 13.75
C ASP A 192 -21.78 0.95 14.81
N PRO A 193 -22.60 1.28 15.83
CA PRO A 193 -22.21 2.22 16.87
C PRO A 193 -20.92 1.86 17.62
N ALA A 194 -20.60 0.57 17.79
CA ALA A 194 -19.41 0.14 18.51
C ALA A 194 -18.13 0.45 17.71
N GLN A 195 -18.14 0.17 16.39
CA GLN A 195 -17.04 0.50 15.50
C GLN A 195 -16.81 2.01 15.44
N LEU A 196 -17.89 2.78 15.23
CA LEU A 196 -17.78 4.22 15.06
C LEU A 196 -17.37 4.93 16.36
N ALA A 197 -17.82 4.44 17.53
CA ALA A 197 -17.40 4.98 18.82
C ALA A 197 -15.89 4.81 19.03
N GLU A 198 -15.34 3.64 18.74
CA GLU A 198 -13.89 3.42 18.81
C GLU A 198 -13.12 4.33 17.84
N LEU A 199 -13.60 4.50 16.61
CA LEU A 199 -12.96 5.38 15.63
C LEU A 199 -12.87 6.84 16.13
N HIS A 200 -13.93 7.34 16.78
CA HIS A 200 -13.90 8.66 17.40
C HIS A 200 -12.86 8.75 18.52
N THR A 201 -12.74 7.74 19.37
CA THR A 201 -11.68 7.67 20.39
C THR A 201 -10.29 7.62 19.76
N MET A 202 -10.11 6.88 18.66
CA MET A 202 -8.83 6.87 17.93
C MET A 202 -8.47 8.26 17.42
N GLY A 203 -9.44 9.08 17.00
CA GLY A 203 -9.21 10.49 16.65
C GLY A 203 -8.62 11.33 17.79
N GLU A 204 -9.12 11.17 19.02
CA GLU A 204 -8.53 11.77 20.22
C GLU A 204 -7.09 11.28 20.43
N LEU A 205 -6.87 9.97 20.33
CA LEU A 205 -5.56 9.34 20.55
C LEU A 205 -4.52 9.75 19.50
N VAL A 206 -4.92 9.98 18.24
CA VAL A 206 -4.05 10.57 17.20
C VAL A 206 -3.53 11.94 17.66
N GLN A 207 -4.41 12.81 18.17
CA GLN A 207 -4.00 14.14 18.64
C GLN A 207 -3.06 14.05 19.84
N ARG A 208 -3.33 13.12 20.78
CA ARG A 208 -2.45 12.86 21.93
C ARG A 208 -1.07 12.35 21.49
N ALA A 209 -1.01 11.39 20.56
CA ALA A 209 0.25 10.88 20.03
C ALA A 209 1.07 11.99 19.34
N ARG A 210 0.42 12.81 18.50
CA ARG A 210 1.06 13.96 17.83
C ARG A 210 1.59 14.99 18.84
N ALA A 211 0.80 15.32 19.88
CA ALA A 211 1.24 16.21 20.96
C ALA A 211 2.45 15.64 21.74
N ALA A 212 2.51 14.31 21.90
CA ALA A 212 3.65 13.61 22.48
C ALA A 212 4.84 13.46 21.50
N GLY A 213 4.72 13.90 20.25
CA GLY A 213 5.78 13.77 19.23
C GLY A 213 5.99 12.32 18.76
N VAL A 214 4.94 11.50 18.80
CA VAL A 214 4.93 10.11 18.33
C VAL A 214 4.11 10.03 17.03
N GLN A 215 4.64 9.30 16.05
CA GLN A 215 3.95 9.05 14.78
C GLN A 215 2.72 8.17 15.01
N ALA A 216 1.65 8.36 14.25
CA ALA A 216 0.42 7.57 14.38
C ALA A 216 -0.25 7.29 13.04
N MET A 217 -0.66 6.05 12.83
CA MET A 217 -1.62 5.57 11.85
C MET A 217 -2.80 4.92 12.58
N VAL A 218 -3.96 4.85 11.92
CA VAL A 218 -5.20 4.32 12.48
C VAL A 218 -5.54 3.00 11.80
N GLU A 219 -5.93 1.98 12.55
CA GLU A 219 -6.43 0.73 11.97
C GLU A 219 -7.94 0.81 11.69
N GLY A 220 -8.38 0.10 10.66
CA GLY A 220 -9.75 0.16 10.14
C GLY A 220 -10.33 -1.18 9.71
N PRO A 221 -11.64 -1.20 9.44
CA PRO A 221 -12.48 -2.37 9.54
C PRO A 221 -12.11 -3.56 8.66
N GLY A 222 -12.62 -4.72 9.11
CA GLY A 222 -12.46 -6.03 8.50
C GLY A 222 -13.54 -6.40 7.49
N HIS A 223 -14.80 -6.56 7.92
CA HIS A 223 -15.90 -6.99 7.04
C HIS A 223 -16.87 -5.82 6.80
N VAL A 224 -16.93 -5.32 5.56
CA VAL A 224 -17.71 -4.13 5.19
C VAL A 224 -18.31 -4.32 3.80
N PRO A 225 -19.63 -4.19 3.62
CA PRO A 225 -20.22 -4.27 2.30
C PRO A 225 -19.72 -3.11 1.43
N LEU A 226 -19.55 -3.37 0.13
CA LEU A 226 -18.84 -2.48 -0.80
C LEU A 226 -19.35 -1.03 -0.77
N ASP A 227 -20.65 -0.82 -0.63
CA ASP A 227 -21.29 0.50 -0.60
C ASP A 227 -20.91 1.37 0.61
N GLN A 228 -20.38 0.78 1.67
CA GLN A 228 -20.01 1.48 2.91
C GLN A 228 -18.51 1.79 3.04
N ILE A 229 -17.66 1.25 2.15
CA ILE A 229 -16.20 1.38 2.28
C ILE A 229 -15.77 2.84 2.15
N ALA A 230 -16.25 3.55 1.12
CA ALA A 230 -15.91 4.96 0.92
C ALA A 230 -16.36 5.84 2.10
N PHE A 231 -17.52 5.54 2.70
CA PHE A 231 -17.99 6.21 3.90
C PHE A 231 -17.02 6.04 5.07
N ASN A 232 -16.54 4.81 5.31
CA ASN A 232 -15.57 4.53 6.38
C ASN A 232 -14.27 5.30 6.17
N MET A 233 -13.74 5.35 4.94
CA MET A 233 -12.51 6.09 4.63
C MET A 233 -12.67 7.60 4.86
N GLN A 234 -13.78 8.18 4.40
CA GLN A 234 -14.06 9.62 4.57
C GLN A 234 -14.33 10.00 6.03
N LEU A 235 -14.91 9.09 6.81
CA LEU A 235 -15.15 9.32 8.23
C LEU A 235 -13.84 9.35 8.99
N GLU A 236 -12.96 8.36 8.79
CA GLU A 236 -11.63 8.34 9.43
C GLU A 236 -10.85 9.62 9.11
N GLN A 237 -10.75 10.00 7.83
CA GLN A 237 -10.03 11.21 7.42
C GLN A 237 -10.49 12.45 8.19
N ARG A 238 -11.80 12.54 8.46
CA ARG A 238 -12.40 13.67 9.18
C ARG A 238 -12.15 13.62 10.68
N VAL A 239 -12.30 12.46 11.32
CA VAL A 239 -12.28 12.35 12.79
C VAL A 239 -10.87 12.10 13.33
N CYS A 240 -9.98 11.56 12.50
CA CYS A 240 -8.59 11.26 12.83
C CYS A 240 -7.59 12.24 12.21
N ASP A 241 -8.07 13.40 11.71
CA ASP A 241 -7.23 14.50 11.22
C ASP A 241 -6.22 14.05 10.14
N ASP A 242 -6.76 13.39 9.11
CA ASP A 242 -6.07 12.82 7.94
C ASP A 242 -4.85 11.96 8.31
N ALA A 243 -4.91 11.26 9.46
CA ALA A 243 -3.93 10.24 9.80
C ALA A 243 -3.90 9.13 8.73
N PRO A 244 -2.76 8.45 8.50
CA PRO A 244 -2.73 7.34 7.58
C PRO A 244 -3.68 6.22 8.03
N PHE A 245 -4.58 5.80 7.16
CA PHE A 245 -5.52 4.73 7.45
C PHE A 245 -5.00 3.36 6.98
N TYR A 246 -5.00 2.38 7.88
CA TYR A 246 -4.51 1.02 7.70
C TYR A 246 -5.66 0.00 7.84
N VAL A 247 -6.13 -0.59 6.75
CA VAL A 247 -7.38 -1.38 6.76
C VAL A 247 -7.15 -2.88 6.54
N LEU A 248 -7.92 -3.74 7.22
CA LEU A 248 -7.87 -5.19 7.00
C LEU A 248 -8.84 -5.64 5.91
N GLY A 249 -8.39 -5.65 4.65
CA GLY A 249 -9.29 -5.81 3.50
C GLY A 249 -9.89 -4.46 3.10
N PRO A 250 -11.21 -4.23 3.26
CA PRO A 250 -12.19 -5.08 3.93
C PRO A 250 -12.81 -6.18 3.04
N LEU A 251 -13.27 -7.27 3.66
CA LEU A 251 -14.07 -8.32 3.01
C LEU A 251 -15.46 -7.79 2.66
N VAL A 252 -15.83 -7.90 1.38
CA VAL A 252 -17.13 -7.41 0.87
C VAL A 252 -18.27 -8.42 0.93
N THR A 253 -17.97 -9.65 1.36
CA THR A 253 -18.94 -10.74 1.50
C THR A 253 -18.36 -11.86 2.39
N ASP A 254 -19.22 -12.52 3.16
CA ASP A 254 -18.83 -13.50 4.20
C ASP A 254 -18.95 -14.97 3.74
N VAL A 255 -19.39 -15.22 2.50
CA VAL A 255 -19.83 -16.56 2.07
C VAL A 255 -18.80 -17.36 1.26
N PHE A 256 -17.57 -16.87 1.13
CA PHE A 256 -16.51 -17.52 0.34
C PHE A 256 -15.22 -17.81 1.14
N PRO A 257 -15.30 -18.48 2.31
CA PRO A 257 -14.09 -18.88 3.03
C PRO A 257 -13.21 -19.77 2.15
N GLY A 258 -11.89 -19.56 2.20
CA GLY A 258 -10.93 -20.12 1.24
C GLY A 258 -10.59 -19.18 0.08
N TYR A 259 -11.43 -18.17 -0.16
CA TYR A 259 -11.25 -17.16 -1.21
C TYR A 259 -11.28 -15.74 -0.64
N ASP A 260 -11.04 -15.59 0.67
CA ASP A 260 -11.15 -14.29 1.33
C ASP A 260 -10.10 -13.28 0.86
N HIS A 261 -8.93 -13.74 0.38
CA HIS A 261 -7.98 -12.89 -0.36
C HIS A 261 -8.60 -12.20 -1.60
N ILE A 262 -9.62 -12.79 -2.24
CA ILE A 262 -10.35 -12.20 -3.38
C ILE A 262 -11.47 -11.29 -2.87
N THR A 263 -12.29 -11.76 -1.93
CA THR A 263 -13.41 -10.96 -1.38
C THR A 263 -12.89 -9.66 -0.75
N SER A 264 -11.76 -9.74 -0.06
CA SER A 264 -11.08 -8.60 0.55
C SER A 264 -10.34 -7.72 -0.46
N ALA A 265 -9.72 -8.27 -1.50
CA ALA A 265 -9.04 -7.47 -2.52
C ALA A 265 -10.00 -6.50 -3.24
N ILE A 266 -11.27 -6.89 -3.42
CA ILE A 266 -12.31 -6.00 -3.95
C ILE A 266 -12.52 -4.80 -3.04
N GLY A 267 -12.70 -5.04 -1.74
CA GLY A 267 -12.89 -3.95 -0.77
C GLY A 267 -11.63 -3.13 -0.56
N ALA A 268 -10.46 -3.78 -0.54
CA ALA A 268 -9.16 -3.13 -0.42
C ALA A 268 -8.87 -2.19 -1.60
N THR A 269 -9.31 -2.56 -2.81
CA THR A 269 -9.21 -1.67 -3.99
C THR A 269 -10.06 -0.42 -3.81
N GLU A 270 -11.31 -0.58 -3.33
CA GLU A 270 -12.19 0.56 -3.06
C GLU A 270 -11.66 1.43 -1.91
N ALA A 271 -11.11 0.81 -0.86
CA ALA A 271 -10.47 1.52 0.25
C ALA A 271 -9.24 2.30 -0.23
N ALA A 272 -8.36 1.69 -1.03
CA ALA A 272 -7.21 2.34 -1.63
C ALA A 272 -7.63 3.52 -2.52
N ARG A 273 -8.63 3.33 -3.39
CA ARG A 273 -9.22 4.41 -4.21
C ARG A 273 -9.76 5.56 -3.35
N ALA A 274 -10.42 5.24 -2.25
CA ALA A 274 -11.01 6.22 -1.33
C ALA A 274 -10.00 6.83 -0.33
N GLY A 275 -8.73 6.40 -0.36
CA GLY A 275 -7.62 7.05 0.33
C GLY A 275 -6.95 6.26 1.45
N ALA A 276 -7.15 4.95 1.53
CA ALA A 276 -6.37 4.11 2.45
C ALA A 276 -4.86 4.22 2.14
N ALA A 277 -4.06 4.40 3.19
CA ALA A 277 -2.62 4.55 3.08
C ALA A 277 -1.91 3.18 3.08
N MET A 278 -2.47 2.22 3.82
CA MET A 278 -1.94 0.86 3.90
C MET A 278 -3.07 -0.17 3.95
N LEU A 279 -2.85 -1.33 3.33
CA LEU A 279 -3.79 -2.43 3.26
C LEU A 279 -3.17 -3.65 3.95
N CYS A 280 -3.81 -4.13 5.01
CA CYS A 280 -3.46 -5.41 5.61
C CYS A 280 -4.01 -6.51 4.72
N TYR A 281 -3.11 -7.37 4.24
CA TYR A 281 -3.52 -8.45 3.36
C TYR A 281 -4.47 -9.43 4.06
N VAL A 282 -5.14 -10.24 3.26
CA VAL A 282 -5.92 -11.38 3.71
C VAL A 282 -5.49 -12.55 2.84
N THR A 283 -5.23 -13.69 3.47
CA THR A 283 -4.76 -14.89 2.77
C THR A 283 -5.93 -15.78 2.38
N PRO A 284 -5.75 -16.75 1.47
CA PRO A 284 -6.74 -17.81 1.25
C PRO A 284 -7.07 -18.62 2.53
N LYS A 285 -6.21 -18.55 3.56
CA LYS A 285 -6.38 -19.25 4.83
C LYS A 285 -7.16 -18.48 5.89
N GLU A 286 -7.56 -17.24 5.61
CA GLU A 286 -8.40 -16.48 6.53
C GLU A 286 -9.67 -17.29 6.91
N HIS A 287 -10.06 -17.21 8.18
CA HIS A 287 -11.15 -17.99 8.77
C HIS A 287 -11.00 -19.52 8.79
N VAL A 288 -9.96 -20.10 8.17
CA VAL A 288 -9.83 -21.56 8.00
C VAL A 288 -8.50 -22.14 8.48
N GLY A 289 -7.45 -21.35 8.69
CA GLY A 289 -6.19 -21.85 9.24
C GLY A 289 -5.02 -20.86 9.20
N LEU A 290 -3.82 -21.37 9.45
CA LEU A 290 -2.59 -20.58 9.38
C LEU A 290 -2.01 -20.61 7.95
N PRO A 291 -1.55 -19.46 7.42
CA PRO A 291 -0.97 -19.39 6.09
C PRO A 291 0.43 -20.03 6.02
N LYS A 292 0.68 -20.71 4.90
CA LYS A 292 2.02 -21.15 4.47
C LYS A 292 2.61 -20.12 3.49
N ALA A 293 3.88 -20.28 3.11
CA ALA A 293 4.57 -19.39 2.18
C ALA A 293 3.79 -19.13 0.87
N GLN A 294 3.14 -20.14 0.30
CA GLN A 294 2.32 -19.98 -0.90
C GLN A 294 1.04 -19.17 -0.65
N ASP A 295 0.42 -19.30 0.53
CA ASP A 295 -0.74 -18.51 0.92
C ASP A 295 -0.33 -17.04 1.15
N VAL A 296 0.88 -16.80 1.68
CA VAL A 296 1.50 -15.47 1.79
C VAL A 296 1.69 -14.85 0.41
N LYS A 297 2.26 -15.59 -0.56
CA LYS A 297 2.37 -15.15 -1.97
C LYS A 297 1.01 -14.74 -2.53
N ALA A 298 0.00 -15.59 -2.38
CA ALA A 298 -1.34 -15.33 -2.90
C ALA A 298 -1.96 -14.05 -2.31
N GLY A 299 -1.85 -13.86 -0.99
CA GLY A 299 -2.30 -12.64 -0.32
C GLY A 299 -1.54 -11.39 -0.79
N CYS A 300 -0.21 -11.46 -0.89
CA CYS A 300 0.59 -10.31 -1.32
C CYS A 300 0.26 -9.89 -2.76
N ILE A 301 0.17 -10.85 -3.69
CA ILE A 301 -0.19 -10.56 -5.09
C ILE A 301 -1.58 -9.92 -5.16
N ALA A 302 -2.59 -10.49 -4.48
CA ALA A 302 -3.94 -9.95 -4.49
C ALA A 302 -3.99 -8.50 -4.00
N TYR A 303 -3.20 -8.18 -2.96
CA TYR A 303 -3.18 -6.84 -2.38
C TYR A 303 -2.29 -5.86 -3.13
N LYS A 304 -1.23 -6.30 -3.83
CA LYS A 304 -0.50 -5.42 -4.75
C LYS A 304 -1.33 -5.06 -5.97
N ILE A 305 -2.16 -5.97 -6.46
CA ILE A 305 -3.17 -5.66 -7.46
C ILE A 305 -4.14 -4.60 -6.92
N ALA A 306 -4.68 -4.80 -5.72
CA ALA A 306 -5.63 -3.86 -5.11
C ALA A 306 -5.04 -2.46 -4.87
N ALA A 307 -3.83 -2.40 -4.30
CA ALA A 307 -3.11 -1.15 -4.07
C ALA A 307 -2.83 -0.40 -5.38
N HIS A 308 -2.28 -1.11 -6.38
CA HIS A 308 -1.94 -0.52 -7.68
C HIS A 308 -3.19 -0.02 -8.43
N ALA A 309 -4.27 -0.82 -8.44
CA ALA A 309 -5.54 -0.41 -9.04
C ALA A 309 -6.14 0.84 -8.35
N GLY A 310 -6.06 0.90 -7.02
CA GLY A 310 -6.46 2.06 -6.24
C GLY A 310 -5.60 3.30 -6.53
N ASP A 311 -4.28 3.14 -6.66
CA ASP A 311 -3.34 4.21 -7.00
C ASP A 311 -3.58 4.77 -8.42
N ILE A 312 -3.87 3.91 -9.40
CA ILE A 312 -4.29 4.33 -10.75
C ILE A 312 -5.58 5.16 -10.66
N ALA A 313 -6.57 4.66 -9.92
CA ALA A 313 -7.87 5.34 -9.79
C ALA A 313 -7.76 6.69 -9.05
N ARG A 314 -6.78 6.84 -8.16
CA ARG A 314 -6.42 8.11 -7.51
C ARG A 314 -5.59 9.04 -8.40
N GLY A 315 -5.06 8.54 -9.52
CA GLY A 315 -4.20 9.31 -10.41
C GLY A 315 -2.82 9.57 -9.83
N ILE A 316 -2.28 8.64 -9.03
CA ILE A 316 -0.89 8.73 -8.56
C ILE A 316 0.05 8.80 -9.77
N ASN A 317 0.90 9.83 -9.80
CA ASN A 317 1.77 10.10 -10.92
C ASN A 317 2.67 8.89 -11.25
N GLY A 318 2.65 8.45 -12.50
CA GLY A 318 3.44 7.31 -12.98
C GLY A 318 2.86 5.92 -12.68
N ALA A 319 1.80 5.78 -11.87
CA ALA A 319 1.23 4.46 -11.55
C ALA A 319 0.78 3.72 -12.83
N ARG A 320 -0.04 4.37 -13.66
CA ARG A 320 -0.56 3.79 -14.93
C ARG A 320 0.52 3.53 -15.98
N GLN A 321 1.67 4.20 -15.90
CA GLN A 321 2.72 4.08 -16.92
C GLN A 321 3.22 2.64 -17.04
N TRP A 322 3.28 1.91 -15.92
CA TRP A 322 3.68 0.51 -15.88
C TRP A 322 2.70 -0.39 -16.67
N ASP A 323 1.37 -0.19 -16.50
CA ASP A 323 0.33 -0.88 -17.27
C ASP A 323 0.44 -0.60 -18.77
N ASP A 324 0.68 0.66 -19.12
CA ASP A 324 0.80 1.08 -20.52
C ASP A 324 2.07 0.49 -21.16
N ASP A 325 3.18 0.39 -20.42
CA ASP A 325 4.42 -0.27 -20.89
C ASP A 325 4.23 -1.77 -21.11
N LEU A 326 3.59 -2.46 -20.16
CA LEU A 326 3.27 -3.88 -20.31
C LEU A 326 2.30 -4.09 -21.48
N SER A 327 1.30 -3.23 -21.63
CA SER A 327 0.33 -3.29 -22.72
C SER A 327 0.98 -3.05 -24.08
N ARG A 328 1.97 -2.14 -24.17
CA ARG A 328 2.79 -1.96 -25.38
C ARG A 328 3.59 -3.22 -25.71
N ALA A 329 4.21 -3.86 -24.72
CA ALA A 329 4.91 -5.13 -24.94
C ALA A 329 3.96 -6.24 -25.43
N ARG A 330 2.77 -6.33 -24.83
CA ARG A 330 1.71 -7.26 -25.23
C ARG A 330 1.22 -7.01 -26.65
N ALA A 331 0.91 -5.76 -27.00
CA ALA A 331 0.50 -5.37 -28.35
C ALA A 331 1.61 -5.61 -29.37
N ALA A 332 2.88 -5.46 -28.96
CA ALA A 332 4.04 -5.81 -29.77
C ALA A 332 4.30 -7.32 -29.86
N LEU A 333 3.53 -8.17 -29.16
CA LEU A 333 3.74 -9.62 -29.07
C LEU A 333 5.17 -9.95 -28.61
N ASN A 334 5.73 -9.11 -27.75
CA ASN A 334 7.05 -9.27 -27.16
C ASN A 334 6.91 -9.98 -25.82
N TRP A 335 6.81 -11.31 -25.85
CA TRP A 335 6.65 -12.15 -24.67
C TRP A 335 7.76 -11.94 -23.62
N PRO A 336 9.06 -11.95 -23.98
CA PRO A 336 10.12 -11.70 -23.01
C PRO A 336 9.95 -10.37 -22.28
N LYS A 337 9.61 -9.28 -23.00
CA LYS A 337 9.39 -7.98 -22.37
C LYS A 337 8.12 -7.93 -21.54
N GLN A 338 7.04 -8.60 -21.98
CA GLN A 338 5.81 -8.69 -21.20
C GLN A 338 6.05 -9.40 -19.87
N PHE A 339 6.81 -10.49 -19.84
CA PHE A 339 7.14 -11.20 -18.61
C PHE A 339 8.14 -10.44 -17.73
N GLU A 340 9.11 -9.73 -18.32
CA GLU A 340 10.02 -8.84 -17.58
C GLU A 340 9.26 -7.71 -16.86
N LEU A 341 8.23 -7.16 -17.51
CA LEU A 341 7.39 -6.11 -16.94
C LEU A 341 6.29 -6.65 -16.01
N ALA A 342 5.97 -7.94 -16.04
CA ALA A 342 4.95 -8.50 -15.17
C ALA A 342 5.44 -8.53 -13.71
N PHE A 343 4.54 -8.25 -12.76
CA PHE A 343 4.86 -8.31 -11.33
C PHE A 343 5.39 -9.70 -10.90
N ASP A 344 4.77 -10.77 -11.42
CA ASP A 344 5.21 -12.16 -11.25
C ASP A 344 5.47 -12.78 -12.63
N GLY A 345 6.57 -12.33 -13.25
CA GLY A 345 7.00 -12.79 -14.57
C GLY A 345 7.28 -14.30 -14.64
N GLU A 346 7.75 -14.91 -13.55
CA GLU A 346 7.96 -16.36 -13.46
C GLU A 346 6.63 -17.11 -13.64
N THR A 347 5.58 -16.71 -12.92
CA THR A 347 4.26 -17.34 -13.05
C THR A 347 3.64 -17.05 -14.41
N ALA A 348 3.75 -15.80 -14.91
CA ALA A 348 3.20 -15.44 -16.21
C ALA A 348 3.83 -16.24 -17.36
N ARG A 349 5.16 -16.47 -17.31
CA ARG A 349 5.87 -17.31 -18.27
C ARG A 349 5.48 -18.77 -18.13
N ALA A 350 5.43 -19.31 -16.91
CA ALA A 350 5.08 -20.71 -16.70
C ALA A 350 3.69 -21.06 -17.26
N LEU A 351 2.70 -20.17 -17.10
CA LEU A 351 1.35 -20.36 -17.64
C LEU A 351 1.29 -20.23 -19.17
N HIS A 352 2.17 -19.42 -19.78
CA HIS A 352 2.27 -19.34 -21.23
C HIS A 352 2.93 -20.60 -21.82
N ASP A 353 4.03 -21.04 -21.21
CA ASP A 353 4.86 -22.14 -21.71
C ASP A 353 4.21 -23.53 -21.47
N GLU A 354 3.13 -23.60 -20.68
CA GLU A 354 2.33 -24.82 -20.49
C GLU A 354 1.67 -25.29 -21.80
N ASP A 355 1.26 -24.34 -22.65
CA ASP A 355 0.57 -24.62 -23.91
C ASP A 355 1.44 -24.42 -25.17
N LEU A 356 2.56 -23.69 -25.06
CA LEU A 356 3.44 -23.34 -26.18
C LEU A 356 4.92 -23.56 -25.83
N GLU A 357 5.62 -24.37 -26.62
CA GLU A 357 7.06 -24.65 -26.40
C GLU A 357 7.98 -23.51 -26.87
N VAL A 358 7.46 -22.51 -27.58
CA VAL A 358 8.22 -21.41 -28.18
C VAL A 358 7.43 -20.10 -28.16
N ASP A 359 8.13 -18.97 -28.05
CA ASP A 359 7.54 -17.63 -28.23
C ASP A 359 7.06 -17.48 -29.69
N THR A 360 5.79 -17.15 -29.88
CA THR A 360 5.18 -16.91 -31.20
C THR A 360 4.56 -15.52 -31.28
N ASP A 361 4.05 -15.10 -32.44
CA ASP A 361 3.27 -13.87 -32.59
C ASP A 361 1.77 -14.08 -32.26
N PHE A 362 1.46 -15.09 -31.46
CA PHE A 362 0.12 -15.39 -30.92
C PHE A 362 0.25 -16.14 -29.59
N CYS A 363 -0.88 -16.50 -28.97
CA CYS A 363 -0.92 -17.41 -27.83
C CYS A 363 -1.87 -18.58 -28.11
N ALA A 364 -1.84 -19.61 -27.27
CA ALA A 364 -2.68 -20.80 -27.41
C ALA A 364 -4.19 -20.50 -27.41
N MET A 365 -4.62 -19.40 -26.79
CA MET A 365 -6.04 -19.03 -26.69
C MET A 365 -6.71 -18.80 -28.05
N CYS A 366 -6.04 -18.13 -28.99
CA CYS A 366 -6.60 -17.80 -30.30
C CYS A 366 -5.88 -18.50 -31.46
N GLY A 367 -4.66 -18.97 -31.24
CA GLY A 367 -3.78 -19.43 -32.31
C GLY A 367 -3.40 -18.31 -33.28
N HIS A 368 -2.68 -18.69 -34.33
CA HIS A 368 -2.14 -17.76 -35.32
C HIS A 368 -3.24 -16.95 -36.02
N ASP A 369 -4.19 -17.62 -36.67
CA ASP A 369 -5.10 -16.97 -37.62
C ASP A 369 -6.13 -16.05 -36.96
N TRP A 370 -6.44 -16.26 -35.67
CA TRP A 370 -7.50 -15.53 -34.96
C TRP A 370 -6.97 -14.58 -33.88
N CYS A 371 -5.66 -14.40 -33.76
CA CYS A 371 -5.08 -13.47 -32.80
C CYS A 371 -5.44 -12.02 -33.17
N SER A 372 -6.26 -11.40 -32.33
CA SER A 372 -6.73 -10.02 -32.55
C SER A 372 -5.60 -8.99 -32.59
N MET A 373 -4.56 -9.14 -31.77
CA MET A 373 -3.41 -8.21 -31.76
C MET A 373 -2.54 -8.36 -33.01
N ARG A 374 -2.34 -9.58 -33.50
CA ARG A 374 -1.62 -9.84 -34.76
C ARG A 374 -2.36 -9.22 -35.95
N ILE A 375 -3.66 -9.49 -36.06
CA ILE A 375 -4.53 -8.89 -37.09
C ILE A 375 -4.53 -7.35 -36.97
N SER A 376 -4.57 -6.81 -35.75
CA SER A 376 -4.54 -5.35 -35.55
C SER A 376 -3.25 -4.73 -36.08
N LYS A 377 -2.09 -5.39 -35.93
CA LYS A 377 -0.83 -4.93 -36.54
C LYS A 377 -0.89 -4.90 -38.07
N GLU A 378 -1.53 -5.89 -38.70
CA GLU A 378 -1.73 -5.90 -40.16
C GLU A 378 -2.62 -4.73 -40.59
N ILE A 379 -3.70 -4.47 -39.86
CA ILE A 379 -4.61 -3.33 -40.10
C ILE A 379 -3.86 -1.99 -39.94
N GLU A 380 -3.04 -1.85 -38.89
CA GLU A 380 -2.21 -0.65 -38.67
C GLU A 380 -1.14 -0.47 -39.76
N ALA A 381 -0.50 -1.55 -40.21
CA ALA A 381 0.44 -1.53 -41.32
C ALA A 381 -0.25 -1.07 -42.61
N PHE A 382 -1.46 -1.58 -42.87
CA PHE A 382 -2.28 -1.18 -44.01
C PHE A 382 -2.69 0.29 -43.92
N ALA A 383 -3.26 0.71 -42.79
CA ALA A 383 -3.73 2.09 -42.59
C ALA A 383 -2.58 3.13 -42.60
N SER A 384 -1.39 2.76 -42.12
CA SER A 384 -0.19 3.62 -42.16
C SER A 384 0.46 3.72 -43.54
N GLY A 385 0.00 2.92 -44.50
CA GLY A 385 0.55 2.83 -45.85
C GLY A 385 1.91 2.15 -45.94
N LYS A 386 2.33 1.45 -44.88
CA LYS A 386 3.57 0.65 -44.85
C LYS A 386 3.34 -0.78 -45.36
N ASP A 387 2.08 -1.22 -45.46
CA ASP A 387 1.74 -2.52 -46.01
C ASP A 387 2.10 -2.59 -47.50
N PRO A 388 2.77 -3.66 -47.96
CA PRO A 388 3.14 -3.83 -49.37
C PRO A 388 1.95 -3.83 -50.35
N ASN A 389 0.75 -4.20 -49.88
CA ASN A 389 -0.48 -4.23 -50.65
C ASN A 389 -1.29 -2.93 -50.51
N PHE A 390 -0.82 -1.95 -49.74
CA PHE A 390 -1.49 -0.66 -49.63
C PHE A 390 -1.45 0.07 -50.97
N GLN A 391 -2.64 0.35 -51.52
CA GLN A 391 -2.80 1.14 -52.72
C GLN A 391 -3.33 2.53 -52.33
N PRO A 392 -2.46 3.56 -52.24
CA PRO A 392 -2.93 4.90 -51.90
C PRO A 392 -3.87 5.42 -53.00
N ALA A 393 -4.98 6.03 -52.60
CA ALA A 393 -5.95 6.65 -53.52
C ALA A 393 -5.31 7.75 -54.40
N HIS A 394 -4.23 8.37 -53.93
CA HIS A 394 -3.44 9.35 -54.67
C HIS A 394 -1.95 9.01 -54.61
N LYS A 395 -1.26 9.04 -55.75
CA LYS A 395 0.19 8.90 -55.78
C LYS A 395 0.83 10.09 -55.07
N SER A 396 1.77 9.84 -54.16
CA SER A 396 2.60 10.88 -53.57
C SER A 396 3.26 11.69 -54.68
N MET A 397 2.88 12.96 -54.81
CA MET A 397 3.50 13.86 -55.77
C MET A 397 4.81 14.36 -55.16
N ARG A 398 5.87 14.43 -55.99
CA ARG A 398 7.07 15.16 -55.60
C ARG A 398 6.64 16.59 -55.31
N SER A 399 6.94 17.08 -54.10
CA SER A 399 6.73 18.49 -53.77
C SER A 399 7.32 19.34 -54.89
N PRO A 400 6.65 20.41 -55.35
CA PRO A 400 7.18 21.29 -56.41
C PRO A 400 8.52 21.95 -56.02
N GLY A 401 9.01 21.69 -54.80
CA GLY A 401 10.17 22.33 -54.23
C GLY A 401 9.75 23.59 -53.48
N VAL A 402 10.72 24.23 -52.86
CA VAL A 402 10.53 25.56 -52.32
C VAL A 402 10.58 26.53 -53.52
N SER A 403 9.58 27.39 -53.66
CA SER A 403 9.59 28.43 -54.71
C SER A 403 10.69 29.45 -54.45
N GLU A 404 11.03 30.30 -55.42
CA GLU A 404 11.94 31.44 -55.18
C GLU A 404 11.46 32.31 -54.01
N GLU A 405 10.16 32.59 -53.92
CA GLU A 405 9.56 33.27 -52.75
C GLU A 405 9.73 32.47 -51.45
N GLY A 406 9.58 31.14 -51.50
CA GLY A 406 9.81 30.29 -50.35
C GLY A 406 11.29 30.27 -49.92
N HIS A 407 12.22 30.33 -50.87
CA HIS A 407 13.64 30.44 -50.60
C HIS A 407 13.96 31.80 -49.97
N ALA A 408 13.39 32.89 -50.49
CA ALA A 408 13.49 34.22 -49.89
C ALA A 408 12.89 34.27 -48.47
N LEU A 409 11.75 33.60 -48.24
CA LEU A 409 11.13 33.49 -46.92
C LEU A 409 12.03 32.72 -45.93
N LEU A 410 12.68 31.64 -46.38
CA LEU A 410 13.61 30.86 -45.57
C LEU A 410 14.91 31.62 -45.29
N GLU A 411 15.44 32.38 -46.24
CA GLU A 411 16.59 33.27 -46.06
C GLU A 411 16.28 34.41 -45.07
N GLN A 412 15.09 35.01 -45.15
CA GLN A 412 14.63 36.01 -44.18
C GLN A 412 14.43 35.44 -42.76
N ARG A 413 14.10 34.15 -42.64
CA ARG A 413 13.99 33.47 -41.34
C ARG A 413 15.35 33.14 -40.71
N GLY A 414 16.43 33.18 -41.49
CA GLY A 414 17.75 32.67 -41.10
C GLY A 414 18.74 33.67 -40.52
N THR A 415 18.44 34.97 -40.46
CA THR A 415 19.39 35.97 -39.93
C THR A 415 18.72 36.90 -38.93
N LEU A 416 18.90 36.59 -37.63
CA LEU A 416 18.76 37.62 -36.61
C LEU A 416 19.83 38.69 -36.88
N PRO A 417 19.46 39.99 -37.01
CA PRO A 417 20.45 41.04 -37.23
C PRO A 417 21.50 40.98 -36.11
N VAL A 418 22.77 41.08 -36.47
CA VAL A 418 23.85 41.17 -35.48
C VAL A 418 24.18 42.64 -35.31
N VAL A 419 23.98 43.17 -34.10
CA VAL A 419 24.31 44.55 -33.73
C VAL A 419 25.51 44.47 -32.80
N ASP A 420 26.61 45.15 -33.16
CA ASP A 420 27.87 45.17 -32.40
C ASP A 420 28.40 43.77 -32.02
N GLY A 421 28.26 42.80 -32.93
CA GLY A 421 28.75 41.44 -32.74
C GLY A 421 27.86 40.51 -31.90
N LYS A 422 26.67 40.95 -31.49
CA LYS A 422 25.67 40.12 -30.78
C LYS A 422 24.35 40.05 -31.55
N HIS A 423 23.62 38.93 -31.46
CA HIS A 423 22.30 38.81 -32.05
C HIS A 423 21.33 39.85 -31.45
N ALA A 424 20.50 40.49 -32.28
CA ALA A 424 19.57 41.56 -31.92
C ALA A 424 18.47 41.14 -30.92
N CYS A 425 18.40 39.86 -30.55
CA CYS A 425 17.54 39.37 -29.47
C CYS A 425 18.17 39.50 -28.08
N HIS A 426 19.36 40.09 -27.94
CA HIS A 426 19.95 40.40 -26.65
C HIS A 426 19.10 41.46 -25.92
N SER A 427 18.84 41.28 -24.63
CA SER A 427 17.95 42.15 -23.82
C SER A 427 18.40 43.62 -23.74
N GLU A 428 19.65 43.91 -24.12
CA GLU A 428 20.22 45.26 -24.18
C GLU A 428 19.84 46.01 -25.48
N LEU A 429 19.27 45.31 -26.45
CA LEU A 429 18.96 45.81 -27.79
C LEU A 429 17.45 45.85 -28.10
N THR A 430 16.60 45.55 -27.10
CA THR A 430 15.14 45.67 -27.20
C THR A 430 14.67 47.05 -26.74
N ALA A 431 13.62 47.58 -27.37
CA ALA A 431 13.11 48.93 -27.08
C ALA A 431 12.69 49.12 -25.61
N ASP A 432 12.19 48.06 -24.97
CA ASP A 432 11.80 48.03 -23.56
C ASP A 432 12.79 47.21 -22.72
N SER A 433 14.09 47.44 -22.92
CA SER A 433 15.17 46.71 -22.25
C SER A 433 15.05 46.66 -20.72
N GLU A 434 14.49 47.70 -20.09
CA GLU A 434 14.21 47.72 -18.64
C GLU A 434 13.10 46.73 -18.25
N VAL A 435 12.04 46.60 -19.04
CA VAL A 435 10.94 45.65 -18.81
C VAL A 435 11.43 44.20 -18.99
N ALA A 436 12.23 43.96 -20.03
CA ALA A 436 12.82 42.63 -20.27
C ALA A 436 13.76 42.21 -19.11
N ARG A 437 14.57 43.13 -18.60
CA ARG A 437 15.42 42.89 -17.42
C ARG A 437 14.60 42.65 -16.15
N ALA A 438 13.50 43.37 -15.97
CA ALA A 438 12.60 43.19 -14.82
C ALA A 438 11.94 41.78 -14.82
N VAL A 439 11.42 41.33 -15.96
CA VAL A 439 10.84 39.98 -16.11
C VAL A 439 11.89 38.90 -15.85
N GLN A 440 13.11 39.08 -16.35
CA GLN A 440 14.19 38.12 -16.14
C GLN A 440 14.65 38.08 -14.68
N ALA A 441 14.70 39.23 -14.00
CA ALA A 441 15.00 39.31 -12.57
C ALA A 441 13.89 38.72 -11.69
N GLU A 442 12.63 38.83 -12.10
CA GLU A 442 11.48 38.25 -11.42
C GLU A 442 11.41 36.72 -11.58
N ALA A 443 11.72 36.21 -12.78
CA ALA A 443 11.81 34.76 -13.05
C ALA A 443 13.00 34.06 -12.36
N LEU A 444 14.01 34.81 -11.93
CA LEU A 444 15.20 34.31 -11.24
C LEU A 444 15.13 34.45 -9.71
N ARG A 445 14.03 34.96 -9.15
CA ARG A 445 13.84 34.94 -7.68
C ARG A 445 13.59 33.49 -7.24
N PRO A 446 14.30 33.00 -6.21
CA PRO A 446 13.96 31.71 -5.62
C PRO A 446 12.55 31.80 -5.04
N VAL A 447 11.73 30.81 -5.36
CA VAL A 447 10.36 30.67 -4.85
C VAL A 447 10.46 30.30 -3.37
N GLU A 448 9.98 31.18 -2.48
CA GLU A 448 9.83 30.90 -1.04
C GLU A 448 8.69 29.91 -0.75
#